data_AF-A0A967MVN5-F1
#
_entry.id   AF-A0A967MVN5-F1
#
_cell.length_a   1.000
_cell.length_b   1.000
_cell.length_c   1.000
_cell.angle_alpha   90.00
_cell.angle_beta   90.00
_cell.angle_gamma   90.00
#
_symmetry.space_group_name_H-M   'P 1'
#
loop_
_entity.id
_entity.type
_entity.pdbx_description
1 polymer ?
#
loop_
_entity_poly.entity_id
_entity_poly.type
_entity_poly.pdbx_seq_one_letter_code
_entity_poly.pdbx_strand_id
1 'polypeptide(L)'
;HFDLASAPLFRVRLFQFADADYLFVLTFHHLVLDGYAAGVLLRELQEFYSAEVEGRSLELPPAMQLSAYAAEQAARGDAAA
;
A
#
# COMPACT_ATOMS: atom_id res chain seq x y z
N HIS A 1 -10.20 11.56 9.69
CA HIS A 1 -10.08 12.63 8.68
C HIS A 1 -8.63 12.70 8.19
N PHE A 2 -8.42 12.80 6.88
CA PHE A 2 -7.12 13.01 6.23
C PHE A 2 -7.09 14.42 5.62
N ASP A 3 -5.95 15.11 5.72
CA ASP A 3 -5.69 16.31 4.93
C ASP A 3 -5.10 15.87 3.59
N LEU A 4 -5.80 16.14 2.49
CA LEU A 4 -5.40 15.70 1.15
C LEU A 4 -4.15 16.42 0.62
N ALA A 5 -3.81 17.58 1.18
CA ALA A 5 -2.62 18.34 0.81
C ALA A 5 -1.35 17.82 1.50
N SER A 6 -1.49 16.94 2.51
CA SER A 6 -0.39 16.52 3.37
C SER A 6 -0.22 15.00 3.38
N ALA A 7 0.95 14.53 2.94
CA ALA A 7 1.31 13.12 3.03
C ALA A 7 1.69 12.70 4.47
N PRO A 8 1.55 11.42 4.85
CA PRO A 8 0.96 10.32 4.08
C PRO A 8 -0.58 10.21 4.21
N LEU A 9 -1.24 9.83 3.11
CA LEU A 9 -2.69 9.56 3.08
C LEU A 9 -3.07 8.15 3.55
N PHE A 10 -2.19 7.52 4.34
CA PHE A 10 -2.44 6.26 5.02
C PHE A 10 -1.83 6.28 6.43
N ARG A 11 -2.30 5.38 7.29
CA ARG A 11 -1.83 5.19 8.67
C ARG A 11 -1.87 3.71 9.01
N VAL A 12 -0.86 3.27 9.74
CA VAL A 12 -0.78 1.92 10.29
C VAL A 12 -0.80 2.01 11.81
N ARG A 13 -1.56 1.12 12.45
CA ARG A 13 -1.55 0.90 13.90
C ARG A 13 -1.52 -0.59 14.17
N LEU A 14 -0.77 -0.97 15.18
CA LEU A 14 -0.73 -2.33 15.71
C LEU A 14 -1.10 -2.24 17.18
N PHE A 15 -2.15 -2.96 17.58
CA PHE A 15 -2.59 -3.05 18.96
C PHE A 15 -2.32 -4.46 19.46
N GLN A 16 -1.73 -4.59 20.63
CA GLN A 16 -1.59 -5.87 21.32
C GLN A 16 -2.67 -5.98 22.39
N PHE A 17 -3.44 -7.05 22.38
CA PHE A 17 -4.51 -7.30 23.37
C PHE A 17 -4.10 -8.31 24.44
N ALA A 18 -3.25 -9.28 24.08
CA ALA A 18 -2.70 -10.27 24.97
C ALA A 18 -1.38 -10.82 24.39
N ASP A 19 -0.80 -11.83 25.02
CA ASP A 19 0.34 -12.55 24.45
C ASP A 19 -0.08 -13.20 23.13
N ALA A 20 0.69 -12.93 22.07
CA ALA A 20 0.45 -13.36 20.69
C ALA A 20 -0.85 -12.85 20.02
N ASP A 21 -1.67 -12.04 20.68
CA ASP A 21 -2.90 -11.48 20.11
C ASP A 21 -2.71 -10.02 19.68
N TYR A 22 -2.73 -9.80 18.37
CA TYR A 22 -2.52 -8.48 17.77
C TYR A 22 -3.62 -8.12 16.76
N LEU A 23 -4.02 -6.84 16.74
CA LEU A 23 -4.83 -6.25 15.69
C LEU A 23 -4.01 -5.24 14.90
N PHE A 24 -3.85 -5.55 13.62
CA PHE A 24 -3.31 -4.64 12.64
C PHE A 24 -4.43 -3.82 12.00
N VAL A 25 -4.32 -2.50 12.06
CA VAL A 25 -5.26 -1.57 11.43
C VAL A 25 -4.51 -0.72 10.41
N LEU A 26 -4.85 -0.92 9.14
CA LEU A 26 -4.47 -0.03 8.05
C LEU A 26 -5.66 0.85 7.70
N THR A 27 -5.48 2.16 7.79
CA THR A 27 -6.45 3.17 7.34
C THR A 27 -5.84 3.96 6.20
N PHE A 28 -6.55 4.10 5.10
CA PHE A 28 -6.09 4.85 3.93
C PHE A 28 -7.20 5.68 3.32
N HIS A 29 -6.82 6.72 2.59
CA HIS A 29 -7.75 7.47 1.75
C HIS A 29 -7.86 6.79 0.38
N HIS A 30 -9.08 6.61 -0.13
CA HIS A 30 -9.34 5.99 -1.45
C HIS A 30 -8.72 6.72 -2.65
N LEU A 31 -8.16 7.91 -2.42
CA LEU A 31 -7.44 8.67 -3.44
C LEU A 31 -6.11 8.01 -3.83
N VAL A 32 -5.47 7.29 -2.90
CA VAL A 32 -4.13 6.70 -3.10
C VAL A 32 -4.15 5.18 -3.16
N LEU A 33 -5.24 4.54 -2.74
CA LEU A 33 -5.34 3.09 -2.65
C LEU A 33 -6.79 2.64 -2.77
N ASP A 34 -7.06 1.63 -3.58
CA ASP A 34 -8.35 0.95 -3.66
C ASP A 34 -8.34 -0.38 -2.89
N GLY A 35 -9.48 -1.07 -2.83
CA GLY A 35 -9.60 -2.34 -2.12
C GLY A 35 -8.77 -3.47 -2.73
N TYR A 36 -8.56 -3.46 -4.05
CA TYR A 36 -7.76 -4.47 -4.73
C TYR A 36 -6.27 -4.30 -4.41
N ALA A 37 -5.76 -3.09 -4.59
CA ALA A 37 -4.39 -2.72 -4.28
C ALA A 37 -4.07 -2.87 -2.79
N ALA A 38 -5.04 -2.63 -1.89
CA ALA A 38 -4.89 -2.93 -0.47
C ALA A 38 -4.65 -4.43 -0.21
N GLY A 39 -5.34 -5.31 -0.94
CA GLY A 39 -5.13 -6.76 -0.85
C GLY A 39 -3.74 -7.20 -1.35
N VAL A 40 -3.23 -6.56 -2.41
CA VAL A 40 -1.85 -6.77 -2.88
C VAL A 40 -0.85 -6.32 -1.82
N LEU A 41 -1.00 -5.11 -1.30
CA LEU A 41 -0.12 -4.55 -0.27
C LEU A 41 -0.06 -5.42 0.99
N LEU A 42 -1.19 -5.94 1.46
CA LEU A 42 -1.23 -6.82 2.64
C LEU A 42 -0.52 -8.16 2.39
N ARG A 43 -0.63 -8.71 1.18
CA ARG A 43 0.09 -9.94 0.79
C ARG A 43 1.60 -9.71 0.77
N GLU A 44 2.06 -8.64 0.14
CA GLU A 44 3.48 -8.32 0.07
C GLU A 44 4.04 -8.03 1.47
N LEU A 45 3.29 -7.31 2.32
CA LEU A 45 3.65 -7.09 3.71
C LEU A 45 3.80 -8.42 4.49
N GLN A 46 2.89 -9.37 4.28
CA GLN A 46 3.01 -10.70 4.87
C GLN A 46 4.29 -11.41 4.41
N GLU A 47 4.60 -11.36 3.11
CA GLU A 47 5.78 -12.01 2.55
C GLU A 47 7.08 -11.42 3.10
N PHE A 48 7.18 -10.10 3.19
CA PHE A 48 8.30 -9.40 3.83
C PHE A 48 8.40 -9.72 5.31
N TYR A 49 7.28 -9.70 6.03
CA TYR A 49 7.27 -10.03 7.46
C TYR A 49 7.78 -11.45 7.71
N SER A 50 7.28 -12.45 6.98
CA SER A 50 7.78 -13.82 7.08
C SER A 50 9.26 -13.92 6.70
N ALA A 51 9.71 -13.14 5.70
CA ALA A 51 11.12 -13.14 5.28
C ALA A 51 12.05 -12.69 6.40
N GLU A 52 11.69 -11.58 7.04
CA GLU A 52 12.42 -11.01 8.17
C GLU A 52 12.44 -11.96 9.37
N VAL A 53 11.30 -12.60 9.70
CA VAL A 53 11.22 -13.58 10.80
C VAL A 53 12.10 -14.80 10.54
N GLU A 54 12.17 -15.25 9.29
CA GLU A 54 12.94 -16.44 8.88
C GLU A 54 14.41 -16.13 8.59
N GLY A 55 14.82 -14.85 8.57
CA GLY A 55 16.17 -14.43 8.21
C GLY A 55 16.53 -14.69 6.74
N ARG A 56 15.52 -14.76 5.85
CA ARG A 56 15.72 -14.93 4.41
C ARG A 56 15.66 -13.58 3.69
N SER A 57 16.42 -13.46 2.60
CA SER A 57 16.26 -12.31 1.69
C SER A 57 14.97 -12.45 0.87
N LEU A 58 14.29 -11.33 0.63
CA LEU A 58 13.14 -11.25 -0.27
C LEU A 58 13.27 -10.03 -1.17
N GLU A 59 13.13 -10.24 -2.47
CA GLU A 59 12.97 -9.18 -3.45
C GLU A 59 11.67 -9.40 -4.20
N LEU A 60 10.82 -8.37 -4.25
CA LEU A 60 9.59 -8.36 -5.02
C LEU A 60 9.76 -7.45 -6.25
N PRO A 61 9.08 -7.74 -7.37
CA PRO A 61 9.06 -6.85 -8.51
C PRO A 61 8.56 -5.45 -8.12
N PRO A 62 9.13 -4.38 -8.68
CA PRO A 62 8.66 -3.04 -8.37
C PRO A 62 7.23 -2.83 -8.87
N ALA A 63 6.37 -2.26 -8.02
CA ALA A 63 5.04 -1.82 -8.42
C ALA A 63 5.13 -0.60 -9.35
N MET A 64 4.22 -0.51 -10.32
CA MET A 64 4.05 0.69 -11.13
C MET A 64 3.68 1.87 -10.22
N GLN A 65 4.38 3.00 -10.35
CA GLN A 65 4.03 4.19 -9.59
C GLN A 65 2.72 4.79 -10.09
N LEU A 66 1.83 5.16 -9.17
CA LEU A 66 0.55 5.79 -9.51
C LEU A 66 0.73 7.08 -10.34
N SER A 67 1.80 7.84 -10.08
CA SER A 67 2.18 9.02 -10.87
C SER A 67 2.52 8.68 -12.32
N ALA A 68 3.24 7.58 -12.54
CA ALA A 68 3.57 7.11 -13.88
C ALA A 68 2.30 6.66 -14.63
N TYR A 69 1.41 5.93 -13.95
CA TYR A 69 0.11 5.55 -14.51
C TYR A 69 -0.73 6.78 -14.87
N ALA A 70 -0.81 7.78 -13.97
CA ALA A 70 -1.56 9.01 -14.22
C ALA A 70 -1.03 9.78 -15.45
N ALA A 71 0.31 9.86 -15.61
CA ALA A 71 0.93 10.49 -16.78
C ALA A 71 0.59 9.75 -18.08
N GLU A 72 0.60 8.41 -18.06
CA GLU A 72 0.21 7.60 -19.22
C GLU A 72 -1.26 7.81 -19.60
N GLN A 73 -2.15 7.86 -18.60
CA GLN A 73 -3.58 8.08 -18.84
C GLN A 73 -3.87 9.48 -19.39
N ALA A 74 -3.16 10.51 -18.91
CA ALA A 74 -3.27 11.86 -19.44
C ALA A 74 -2.86 11.91 -20.92
N ALA A 75 -1.70 11.33 -21.26
CA ALA A 75 -1.22 11.27 -22.64
C ALA A 75 -2.19 10.52 -23.58
N ARG A 76 -2.86 9.47 -23.09
CA ARG A 76 -3.89 8.74 -23.85
C ARG A 76 -5.15 9.58 -24.08
N GLY A 77 -5.54 10.40 -23.11
CA GLY A 77 -6.67 11.31 -23.21
C GLY A 77 -6.45 12.39 -24.27
N ASP A 78 -5.24 12.97 -24.30
CA ASP A 78 -4.84 13.98 -25.28
C ASP A 78 -4.75 13.41 -26.72
N ALA A 79 -4.36 12.15 -26.87
CA ALA A 79 -4.30 11.48 -28.17
C ALA A 79 -5.68 11.07 -28.74
N ALA A 80 -6.72 11.10 -27.92
CA ALA A 80 -8.10 10.78 -28.29
C ALA A 80 -8.98 12.03 -28.51
N ALA A 81 -8.43 13.23 -28.30
CA ALA A 81 -9.05 14.54 -28.50
C ALA A 81 -8.57 15.21 -29.79
#